data_AF-A0A3N5SJT6-F1
#
_entry.id   AF-A0A3N5SJT6-F1
#
_cell.length_a   1.000
_cell.length_b   1.000
_cell.length_c   1.000
_cell.angle_alpha   90.00
_cell.angle_beta   90.00
_cell.angle_gamma   90.00
#
_symmetry.space_group_name_H-M   'P 1'
#
loop_
_entity.id
_entity.type
_entity.pdbx_description
1 polymer ?
#
loop_
_entity_poly.entity_id
_entity_poly.type
_entity_poly.pdbx_seq_one_letter_code
_entity_poly.pdbx_strand_id
1 'polypeptide(L)' 'MPIFEYECRACGHQFETLVRGAEQPICSRCASLDLEKKLSVFA' A
#
# COMPACT_ATOMS: atom_id res chain seq x y z
N MET A 1 -7.24 -14.57 4.08
CA MET A 1 -7.34 -13.43 3.13
C MET A 1 -6.10 -12.58 3.35
N PRO A 2 -5.18 -12.44 2.36
CA PRO A 2 -3.97 -11.64 2.55
C PRO A 2 -4.33 -10.16 2.46
N ILE A 3 -4.34 -9.48 3.61
CA ILE A 3 -4.37 -8.02 3.66
C ILE A 3 -2.95 -7.56 3.37
N PHE A 4 -2.82 -6.60 2.47
CA PHE A 4 -1.52 -6.00 2.17
C PHE A 4 -1.52 -4.58 2.71
N GLU A 5 -0.42 -4.23 3.37
CA GLU A 5 -0.20 -2.89 3.87
C GLU A 5 0.68 -2.15 2.86
N TYR A 6 0.44 -0.87 2.69
CA TYR A 6 1.16 -0.04 1.74
C TYR A 6 1.63 1.24 2.44
N GLU A 7 2.88 1.61 2.20
CA GLU A 7 3.49 2.83 2.70
C GLU A 7 3.90 3.73 1.53
N CYS A 8 3.37 4.95 1.49
CA CYS A 8 3.81 5.91 0.49
C CYS A 8 5.18 6.48 0.85
N ARG A 9 6.18 6.26 0.00
CA ARG A 9 7.54 6.80 0.21
C ARG A 9 7.62 8.32 0.05
N ALA A 10 6.69 8.92 -0.70
CA ALA A 10 6.69 10.37 -0.92
C ALA A 10 6.17 11.18 0.27
N CYS A 11 5.18 10.67 1.01
CA CYS A 11 4.56 11.40 2.12
C CYS A 11 4.55 10.64 3.46
N GLY A 12 5.04 9.41 3.50
CA GLY A 12 5.03 8.53 4.67
C GLY A 12 3.64 8.03 5.05
N HIS A 13 2.62 8.16 4.20
CA HIS A 13 1.29 7.68 4.53
C HIS A 13 1.20 6.16 4.41
N GLN A 14 0.93 5.51 5.52
CA GLN A 14 0.65 4.08 5.60
C GLN A 14 -0.87 3.82 5.52
N PHE A 15 -1.28 2.85 4.73
CA PHE A 15 -2.67 2.41 4.61
C PHE A 15 -2.76 0.93 4.26
N GLU A 16 -3.81 0.29 4.73
CA GLU A 16 -4.12 -1.09 4.42
C GLU A 16 -5.09 -1.15 3.25
N THR A 17 -4.76 -1.92 2.21
CA THR A 17 -5.67 -2.11 1.09
C THR A 17 -5.68 -3.56 0.61
N LEU A 18 -6.87 -4.02 0.24
CA LEU A 18 -7.09 -5.33 -0.35
C LEU A 18 -6.75 -5.27 -1.84
N VAL A 19 -5.47 -5.44 -2.17
CA VAL A 19 -5.06 -5.51 -3.58
C VAL A 19 -5.49 -6.83 -4.20
N ARG A 20 -6.36 -6.74 -5.21
CA ARG A 20 -6.81 -7.88 -6.00
C ARG A 20 -6.07 -7.88 -7.34
N GLY A 21 -5.14 -8.82 -7.51
CA GLY A 21 -4.42 -8.99 -8.78
C GLY A 21 -3.43 -7.85 -9.07
N ALA A 22 -3.66 -7.11 -10.16
CA ALA A 22 -2.75 -6.09 -10.70
C ALA A 22 -3.21 -4.64 -10.42
N GLU A 23 -4.10 -4.44 -9.45
CA GLU A 23 -4.52 -3.11 -9.03
C GLU A 23 -3.32 -2.33 -8.46
N GLN A 24 -2.99 -1.20 -9.07
CA GLN A 24 -1.95 -0.29 -8.59
C GLN A 24 -2.59 0.71 -7.65
N PRO A 25 -2.38 0.59 -6.32
CA PRO A 25 -2.88 1.59 -5.40
C PRO A 25 -2.20 2.94 -5.71
N ILE A 26 -2.86 4.03 -5.32
CA ILE A 26 -2.31 5.39 -5.41
C ILE A 26 -2.47 6.02 -4.04
N CYS A 27 -1.48 6.78 -3.59
CA CYS A 27 -1.59 7.45 -2.30
C CYS A 27 -2.70 8.52 -2.34
N SER A 28 -3.73 8.38 -1.50
CA SER A 28 -4.82 9.36 -1.40
C SER A 28 -4.39 10.73 -0.86
N ARG A 29 -3.24 10.82 -0.17
CA ARG A 29 -2.70 12.07 0.40
C ARG A 29 -1.94 12.93 -0.60
N CYS A 30 -1.17 12.30 -1.48
CA CYS A 30 -0.23 13.01 -2.37
C CYS A 30 -0.35 12.62 -3.84
N ALA A 31 -1.29 11.74 -4.18
CA ALA A 31 -1.46 11.15 -5.51
C ALA A 31 -0.19 10.46 -6.07
N SER A 32 0.78 10.13 -5.21
CA SER A 32 1.99 9.43 -5.62
C SER A 32 1.73 7.96 -5.91
N LEU A 33 2.40 7.45 -6.94
CA LEU A 33 2.47 6.04 -7.31
C LEU A 33 3.61 5.32 -6.58
N ASP A 34 4.46 6.05 -5.85
CA ASP A 34 5.59 5.53 -5.10
C ASP A 34 5.13 4.93 -3.76
N LEU A 35 4.59 3.73 -3.85
CA LEU A 35 4.03 2.94 -2.74
C LEU A 35 4.85 1.68 -2.53
N GLU A 36 5.30 1.50 -1.30
CA GLU A 36 6.01 0.33 -0.85
C GLU A 36 5.03 -0.67 -0.22
N LYS A 37 4.99 -1.88 -0.78
CA LYS A 37 4.15 -2.95 -0.26
C LYS A 37 4.79 -3.55 1.00
N LYS A 38 4.18 -3.30 2.16
CA LYS A 38 4.45 -3.97 3.43
C LYS A 38 3.63 -5.26 3.44
N LEU A 39 4.29 -6.40 3.26
CA LEU A 39 3.66 -7.66 3.64
C LEU A 39 3.72 -7.76 5.16
N SER A 40 2.58 -7.57 5.82
CA SER A 40 2.39 -8.05 7.18
C SER A 40 2.40 -9.58 7.12
N VAL A 41 3.60 -10.15 7.26
CA VAL A 41 3.78 -11.57 7.57
C VAL A 41 3.31 -11.71 9.01
N PHE A 42 2.03 -12.04 9.20
CA PHE A 42 1.59 -12.63 10.44
C PHE A 42 2.41 -13.92 10.62
N ALA A 43 3.37 -13.88 11.56
CA ALA A 43 4.10 -15.04 12.04
C ALA A 43 3.23 -15.87 12.97
#